data_AF-A0A7L7VMB5-F1
#
_entry.id   AF-A0A7L7VMB5-F1
#
_cell.length_a   1.000
_cell.length_b   1.000
_cell.length_c   1.000
_cell.angle_alpha   90.00
_cell.angle_beta   90.00
_cell.angle_gamma   90.00
#
_symmetry.space_group_name_H-M   'P 1'
#
loop_
_entity.id
_entity.type
_entity.pdbx_description
1 polymer ?
#
loop_
_entity_poly.entity_id
_entity_poly.type
_entity_poly.pdbx_seq_one_letter_code
_entity_poly.pdbx_strand_id
1 'polypeptide(L)' 'MLNEFWNVASKFYKALVFGAMGLIAAGLVISVLGNATQNQGLAFASLPVIGTGLVLHAAGVAVRGHQVRKMIR' A
#
# COMPACT_ATOMS: atom_id res chain seq x y z
N MET A 1 -5.29 -18.58 -12.02
CA MET A 1 -5.06 -18.35 -10.57
C MET A 1 -4.99 -16.88 -10.17
N LEU A 2 -3.89 -16.12 -10.39
CA LEU A 2 -3.84 -14.71 -9.93
C LEU A 2 -4.88 -13.82 -10.61
N ASN A 3 -5.04 -13.94 -11.93
CA ASN A 3 -6.00 -13.14 -12.69
C ASN A 3 -7.45 -13.41 -12.25
N GLU A 4 -7.77 -14.67 -11.95
CA GLU A 4 -9.10 -15.07 -11.44
C GLU A 4 -9.37 -14.51 -10.05
N PHE A 5 -8.37 -14.54 -9.16
CA PHE A 5 -8.47 -13.91 -7.84
C PHE A 5 -8.76 -12.41 -7.96
N TRP A 6 -8.03 -11.71 -8.83
CA TRP A 6 -8.29 -10.29 -9.09
C TRP A 6 -9.65 -10.06 -9.73
N ASN A 7 -10.22 -11.01 -10.47
CA ASN A 7 -11.55 -10.83 -11.04
C ASN A 7 -12.64 -10.83 -9.95
N VAL A 8 -12.55 -11.75 -8.99
CA VAL A 8 -13.56 -11.94 -7.92
C VAL A 8 -13.29 -11.12 -6.65
N ALA A 9 -12.09 -10.56 -6.48
CA ALA A 9 -11.74 -9.81 -5.28
C ALA A 9 -12.61 -8.55 -5.11
N SER A 10 -12.97 -8.26 -3.85
CA SER A 10 -13.80 -7.10 -3.50
C SER A 10 -13.17 -5.78 -3.95
N LYS A 11 -14.01 -4.81 -4.36
CA LYS A 11 -13.56 -3.46 -4.76
C LYS A 11 -12.76 -2.78 -3.65
N PHE A 12 -13.15 -2.97 -2.39
CA PHE A 12 -12.47 -2.41 -1.23
C PHE A 12 -11.04 -2.97 -1.07
N TYR A 13 -10.87 -4.29 -1.15
CA TYR A 13 -9.53 -4.91 -1.11
C TYR A 13 -8.63 -4.39 -2.24
N LYS A 14 -9.15 -4.29 -3.46
CA LYS A 14 -8.40 -3.74 -4.60
C LYS A 14 -7.96 -2.30 -4.34
N ALA A 15 -8.88 -1.45 -3.89
CA ALA A 15 -8.57 -0.06 -3.56
C ALA A 15 -7.49 0.05 -2.47
N LEU A 16 -7.55 -0.79 -1.43
CA LEU A 16 -6.52 -0.85 -0.39
C LEU A 16 -5.15 -1.22 -0.96
N VAL A 17 -5.06 -2.27 -1.77
CA VAL A 17 -3.77 -2.73 -2.31
C VAL A 17 -3.19 -1.72 -3.29
N PHE A 18 -3.98 -1.23 -4.25
CA PHE A 18 -3.48 -0.26 -5.24
C PHE A 18 -3.18 1.10 -4.59
N GLY A 19 -3.99 1.53 -3.62
CA GLY A 19 -3.74 2.75 -2.85
C GLY A 19 -2.45 2.64 -2.03
N ALA A 20 -2.23 1.51 -1.35
CA ALA A 20 -1.01 1.24 -0.60
C ALA A 20 0.24 1.27 -1.50
N MET A 21 0.18 0.58 -2.65
CA MET A 21 1.29 0.58 -3.62
C MET A 21 1.55 1.99 -4.18
N GLY A 22 0.49 2.74 -4.50
CA GLY A 22 0.60 4.12 -4.97
C GLY A 22 1.24 5.05 -3.93
N LEU A 23 0.84 4.95 -2.66
CA LEU A 23 1.42 5.75 -1.57
C LEU A 23 2.88 5.41 -1.32
N ILE A 24 3.24 4.12 -1.29
CA ILE A 24 4.64 3.70 -1.14
C ILE A 24 5.48 4.24 -2.30
N ALA A 25 4.99 4.09 -3.55
CA ALA A 25 5.69 4.60 -4.72
C ALA A 25 5.87 6.13 -4.66
N ALA A 26 4.81 6.87 -4.31
CA ALA A 26 4.89 8.33 -4.14
C ALA A 26 5.89 8.72 -3.05
N GLY A 27 5.86 8.04 -1.90
CA GLY A 27 6.81 8.26 -0.81
C GLY A 27 8.26 7.98 -1.24
N LEU A 28 8.51 6.93 -2.01
CA LEU A 28 9.84 6.65 -2.56
C LEU A 28 10.31 7.76 -3.51
N VAL A 29 9.44 8.25 -4.40
CA VAL A 29 9.77 9.39 -5.28
C VAL A 29 10.14 10.63 -4.47
N ILE A 30 9.36 10.96 -3.44
CA ILE A 30 9.64 12.09 -2.54
C ILE A 30 11.00 11.89 -1.84
N SER A 31 11.29 10.67 -1.37
CA SER A 31 12.55 10.35 -0.71
C SER A 31 13.75 10.54 -1.64
N VAL A 32 13.65 10.03 -2.88
CA VAL A 32 14.69 10.18 -3.91
C VAL A 32 14.92 11.65 -4.22
N LEU A 33 13.85 12.42 -4.45
CA LEU A 33 13.94 13.86 -4.72
C LEU A 33 14.54 14.63 -3.54
N GLY A 34 14.15 14.30 -2.31
CA GLY A 34 14.68 14.92 -1.10
C GLY A 34 16.18 14.69 -0.95
N ASN A 35 16.63 13.46 -1.17
CA ASN A 35 18.05 13.14 -1.11
C ASN A 35 18.86 13.75 -2.27
N ALA A 36 18.32 13.72 -3.49
CA ALA A 36 18.96 14.30 -4.67
C ALA A 36 19.13 15.83 -4.57
N THR A 37 18.18 16.50 -3.92
CA THR A 37 18.21 17.96 -3.69
C THR A 37 18.85 18.36 -2.36
N GLN A 38 19.36 17.41 -1.57
CA GLN A 38 19.85 17.63 -0.20
C GLN A 38 18.81 18.32 0.71
N ASN A 39 17.52 18.16 0.40
CA ASN A 39 16.41 18.69 1.16
C ASN A 39 15.96 17.68 2.21
N GLN A 40 16.52 17.80 3.40
CA GLN A 40 16.18 16.92 4.53
C GLN A 40 14.71 16.98 4.90
N GLY A 41 14.06 18.15 4.81
CA GLY A 41 12.64 18.28 5.08
C GLY A 41 11.78 17.40 4.18
N LEU A 42 12.12 17.35 2.88
CA LEU A 42 11.44 16.49 1.91
C LEU A 42 11.73 15.00 2.18
N ALA A 43 12.97 14.66 2.54
CA ALA A 43 13.33 13.30 2.91
C ALA A 43 12.57 12.82 4.16
N PHE A 44 12.43 13.66 5.19
CA PHE A 44 11.63 13.33 6.38
C PHE A 44 10.14 13.25 6.08
N ALA A 45 9.62 14.13 5.22
CA ALA A 45 8.22 14.09 4.78
C ALA A 45 7.86 12.81 4.01
N SER A 46 8.85 12.15 3.38
CA SER A 46 8.63 10.86 2.71
C SER A 46 8.28 9.72 3.67
N LEU A 47 8.79 9.75 4.90
CA LEU A 47 8.60 8.68 5.89
C LEU A 47 7.14 8.43 6.25
N PRO A 48 6.32 9.44 6.64
CA PRO A 48 4.91 9.20 6.94
C PRO A 48 4.12 8.75 5.71
N VAL A 49 4.50 9.16 4.50
CA VAL A 49 3.84 8.73 3.25
C VAL A 49 4.07 7.24 3.00
N ILE A 50 5.33 6.78 3.09
CA ILE A 50 5.69 5.37 2.97
C ILE A 50 5.05 4.57 4.11
N GLY A 51 5.15 5.07 5.35
CA GLY A 51 4.57 4.43 6.53
C GLY A 51 3.06 4.21 6.40
N THR A 52 2.32 5.22 5.94
CA THR A 52 0.87 5.09 5.69
C THR A 52 0.58 4.04 4.63
N GLY A 53 1.35 4.02 3.54
CA GLY A 53 1.22 3.00 2.51
C GLY A 53 1.49 1.58 3.02
N LEU A 54 2.49 1.40 3.90
CA LEU A 54 2.77 0.11 4.55
C LEU A 54 1.64 -0.33 5.50
N VAL A 55 1.06 0.60 6.27
CA VAL A 55 -0.09 0.31 7.14
C VAL A 55 -1.30 -0.13 6.31
N LEU A 56 -1.60 0.57 5.21
CA LEU A 56 -2.68 0.17 4.30
C LEU A 56 -2.40 -1.18 3.64
N HIS A 57 -1.15 -1.47 3.31
CA HIS A 57 -0.75 -2.76 2.77
C HIS A 57 -1.03 -3.89 3.77
N ALA A 58 -0.62 -3.72 5.03
CA ALA A 58 -0.89 -4.67 6.10
C ALA A 58 -2.40 -4.85 6.34
N ALA A 59 -3.17 -3.76 6.31
CA ALA A 59 -4.63 -3.82 6.40
C ALA A 59 -5.25 -4.64 5.24
N GLY A 60 -4.73 -4.49 4.02
CA GLY A 60 -5.14 -5.32 2.87
C GLY A 60 -4.92 -6.81 3.10
N VAL A 61 -3.78 -7.20 3.68
CA VAL A 61 -3.50 -8.59 4.07
C VAL A 61 -4.50 -9.09 5.11
N ALA A 62 -4.80 -8.28 6.13
CA ALA A 62 -5.77 -8.61 7.17
C ALA A 62 -7.19 -8.79 6.60
N VAL A 63 -7.64 -7.91 5.71
CA VAL A 63 -8.94 -8.00 5.03
C VAL A 63 -9.04 -9.28 4.21
N ARG A 64 -7.99 -9.62 3.45
CA ARG A 64 -7.94 -10.87 2.70
C ARG A 64 -7.99 -12.09 3.62
N GLY A 65 -7.23 -12.08 4.71
CA GLY A 65 -7.24 -13.15 5.71
C GLY A 65 -8.61 -13.33 6.37
N HIS A 66 -9.31 -12.23 6.66
CA HIS A 66 -10.67 -12.27 7.18
C HIS A 66 -11.66 -12.87 6.18
N GLN A 67 -11.59 -12.46 4.91
CA GLN A 67 -12.46 -13.00 3.85
C GLN A 67 -12.25 -14.51 3.67
N VAL A 68 -11.00 -14.98 3.64
CA VAL A 68 -10.69 -16.41 3.56
C VAL A 68 -11.23 -17.16 4.78
N ARG A 69 -11.05 -16.63 5.99
CA ARG A 69 -11.62 -17.24 7.21
C ARG A 69 -13.14 -17.36 7.17
N LYS A 70 -13.84 -16.37 6.60
CA LYS A 70 -15.30 -16.41 6.46
C LYS A 70 -15.76 -17.45 5.43
N MET A 71 -14.94 -17.83 4.46
CA MET A 71 -15.28 -18.85 3.46
C MET A 71 -15.05 -20.28 3.93
N ILE A 72 -14.18 -20.50 4.92
CA ILE A 72 -13.87 -21.84 5.47
C ILE A 72 -14.85 -22.25 6.58
N ARG A 73 -15.62 -21.28 7.11
CA ARG A 73 -16.57 -21.47 8.20
C ARG A 73 -18.00 -21.49 7.66
#